data_AF-A0A968E7H1-F1
#
_entry.id   AF-A0A968E7H1-F1
#
_cell.length_a   1.000
_cell.length_b   1.000
_cell.length_c   1.000
_cell.angle_alpha   90.00
_cell.angle_beta   90.00
_cell.angle_gamma   90.00
#
_symmetry.space_group_name_H-M   'P 1'
#
loop_
_entity.id
_entity.type
_entity.pdbx_description
1 polymer ?
#
loop_
_entity_poly.entity_id
_entity_poly.type
_entity_poly.pdbx_seq_one_letter_code
_entity_poly.pdbx_strand_id
1 'polypeptide(L)'
;MAKNRVIFIALLTVLVFIAGCSNSEGEPANSPETEPNEPVHIKTEPNIGEFVKVGPNDVKPPPKVTFHDKFAGILSEFVDDKGMVDYRRLKLKRGKLKRLLGEFTKLDRKEYNSWSKEDKIAFWINAYNMRMLHIIIDNYPIESYRIFHLLPGWEPDSILHLNKRIGGIKKQKFYIMDEVFTLPQVEELFLRKGFDEPRAFFALFYATLSSPPLRNEPYSGDKLYKQLEDQAGKFISSPLGFRIDRKKRRVYLSVILKPTWFGSGFISKYGTNKKFKDEEPAIRAVLGFITNYISEQDKRFLEVDNYSIEYMKPSWRLNDSSEK
;
A
#
# COMPACT_ATOMS: atom_id res chain seq x y z
N MET A 1 35.43 -22.99 -40.20
CA MET A 1 34.32 -23.96 -40.05
C MET A 1 33.96 -24.07 -38.58
N ALA A 2 32.66 -24.05 -38.29
CA ALA A 2 32.06 -23.70 -37.00
C ALA A 2 32.41 -24.66 -35.83
N LYS A 3 32.56 -24.09 -34.63
CA LYS A 3 32.48 -24.82 -33.35
C LYS A 3 31.11 -24.56 -32.73
N ASN A 4 30.24 -25.57 -32.76
CA ASN A 4 28.98 -25.60 -32.03
C ASN A 4 29.26 -25.65 -30.53
N ARG A 5 28.71 -24.69 -29.77
CA ARG A 5 28.58 -24.78 -28.31
C ARG A 5 27.10 -24.94 -27.98
N VAL A 6 26.78 -26.12 -27.47
CA VAL A 6 25.47 -26.49 -26.90
C VAL A 6 25.32 -25.75 -25.57
N ILE A 7 24.25 -24.98 -25.42
CA ILE A 7 23.86 -24.34 -24.16
C ILE A 7 22.84 -25.25 -23.48
N PHE A 8 23.19 -25.78 -22.30
CA PHE A 8 22.28 -26.45 -21.40
C PHE A 8 21.36 -25.41 -20.75
N ILE A 9 20.05 -25.49 -21.02
CA ILE A 9 19.03 -24.75 -20.29
C ILE A 9 18.50 -25.70 -19.20
N ALA A 10 18.82 -25.43 -17.94
CA ALA A 10 18.20 -26.09 -16.81
C ALA A 10 16.80 -25.48 -16.59
N LEU A 11 15.75 -26.21 -17.01
CA LEU A 11 14.38 -25.95 -16.59
C LEU A 11 14.22 -26.42 -15.13
N LEU A 12 13.95 -25.48 -14.22
CA LEU A 12 13.54 -25.81 -12.86
C LEU A 12 12.00 -25.89 -12.83
N THR A 13 11.47 -27.10 -13.02
CA THR A 13 10.06 -27.43 -12.81
C THR A 13 9.77 -27.51 -11.31
N VAL A 14 8.94 -26.62 -10.80
CA VAL A 14 8.37 -26.74 -9.45
C VAL A 14 7.16 -27.66 -9.54
N LEU A 15 7.31 -28.90 -9.07
CA LEU A 15 6.21 -29.83 -8.82
C LEU A 15 5.41 -29.34 -7.60
N VAL A 16 4.13 -29.05 -7.80
CA VAL A 16 3.15 -28.88 -6.72
C VAL A 16 2.64 -30.27 -6.34
N PHE A 17 2.96 -30.74 -5.13
CA PHE A 17 2.35 -31.92 -4.54
C PHE A 17 0.93 -31.56 -4.08
N ILE A 18 -0.07 -32.14 -4.74
CA ILE A 18 -1.45 -32.19 -4.25
C ILE A 18 -1.58 -33.47 -3.43
N ALA A 19 -1.59 -33.35 -2.10
CA ALA A 19 -2.00 -34.43 -1.22
C ALA A 19 -3.54 -34.46 -1.19
N GLY A 20 -4.11 -35.47 -1.83
CA GLY A 20 -5.52 -35.80 -1.72
C GLY A 20 -5.81 -36.45 -0.37
N CYS A 21 -6.92 -36.05 0.25
CA CYS A 21 -7.60 -36.86 1.24
C CYS A 21 -8.93 -37.34 0.64
N SER A 22 -9.10 -38.64 0.77
CA SER A 22 -10.09 -39.53 0.21
C SER A 22 -11.51 -39.31 0.74
N ASN A 23 -12.48 -39.49 -0.16
CA ASN A 23 -13.86 -39.81 0.16
C ASN A 23 -13.92 -41.16 0.90
N SER A 24 -14.79 -41.25 1.90
CA SER A 24 -15.38 -42.52 2.34
C SER A 24 -16.89 -42.34 2.44
N GLU A 25 -17.59 -43.16 1.68
CA GLU A 25 -19.04 -43.32 1.63
C GLU A 25 -19.58 -43.89 2.96
N GLY A 26 -20.82 -43.50 3.29
CA GLY A 26 -21.64 -44.11 4.32
C GLY A 26 -23.12 -43.86 3.98
N GLU A 27 -23.81 -44.92 3.55
CA GLU A 27 -25.23 -44.96 3.17
C GLU A 27 -26.18 -45.06 4.40
N PRO A 28 -27.53 -44.96 4.21
CA PRO A 28 -28.43 -44.21 5.09
C PRO A 28 -29.30 -45.07 6.02
N ALA A 29 -29.98 -44.44 7.00
CA ALA A 29 -31.22 -44.96 7.58
C ALA A 29 -32.11 -43.90 8.25
N ASN A 30 -33.36 -43.84 7.75
CA ASN A 30 -34.65 -43.60 8.39
C ASN A 30 -35.03 -42.23 8.99
N SER A 31 -35.94 -41.56 8.27
CA SER A 31 -36.95 -40.61 8.72
C SER A 31 -38.10 -41.30 9.47
N PRO A 32 -38.88 -40.54 10.26
CA PRO A 32 -40.33 -40.73 10.33
C PRO A 32 -41.08 -39.53 9.73
N GLU A 33 -42.09 -39.86 8.93
CA GLU A 33 -43.07 -38.97 8.35
C GLU A 33 -43.96 -38.30 9.42
N THR A 34 -44.39 -37.06 9.16
CA THR A 34 -45.64 -36.51 9.70
C THR A 34 -46.28 -35.57 8.66
N GLU A 35 -47.61 -35.66 8.62
CA GLU A 35 -48.59 -35.25 7.62
C GLU A 35 -48.72 -33.73 7.31
N PRO A 36 -49.46 -33.36 6.23
CA PRO A 36 -49.34 -32.07 5.54
C PRO A 36 -50.27 -30.98 6.11
N ASN A 37 -49.77 -29.75 6.22
CA ASN A 37 -50.57 -28.57 6.54
C ASN A 37 -50.78 -27.66 5.31
N GLU A 38 -52.05 -27.35 5.05
CA GLU A 38 -52.56 -26.41 4.06
C GLU A 38 -52.09 -24.95 4.27
N PRO A 39 -52.12 -24.11 3.21
CA PRO A 39 -51.45 -22.81 3.21
C PRO A 39 -52.26 -21.72 3.92
N VAL A 40 -51.67 -21.11 4.95
CA VAL A 40 -52.21 -19.91 5.61
C VAL A 40 -51.65 -18.65 4.95
N HIS A 41 -52.51 -17.88 4.28
CA HIS A 41 -52.25 -16.51 3.87
C HIS A 41 -52.13 -15.60 5.11
N ILE A 42 -50.95 -15.02 5.35
CA ILE A 42 -50.80 -13.92 6.32
C ILE A 42 -50.24 -12.69 5.60
N LYS A 43 -51.04 -11.63 5.67
CA LYS A 43 -50.74 -10.29 5.17
C LYS A 43 -49.65 -9.64 6.03
N THR A 44 -48.72 -9.00 5.35
CA THR A 44 -47.67 -8.13 5.87
C THR A 44 -48.22 -6.90 6.59
N GLU A 45 -47.77 -6.65 7.82
CA GLU A 45 -47.52 -5.31 8.38
C GLU A 45 -46.20 -5.34 9.18
N PRO A 46 -45.36 -4.28 9.12
CA PRO A 46 -44.01 -4.31 9.67
C PRO A 46 -44.01 -3.99 11.17
N ASN A 47 -43.47 -4.92 11.97
CA ASN A 47 -43.24 -4.70 13.39
C ASN A 47 -41.92 -3.91 13.57
N ILE A 48 -42.03 -2.66 14.03
CA ILE A 48 -40.90 -1.79 14.37
C ILE A 48 -40.32 -2.29 15.69
N GLY A 49 -39.25 -3.09 15.59
CA GLY A 49 -38.46 -3.56 16.73
C GLY A 49 -37.34 -2.58 17.09
N GLU A 50 -37.38 -2.15 18.36
CA GLU A 50 -36.49 -1.27 19.14
C GLU A 50 -35.08 -0.95 18.60
N PHE A 51 -34.82 0.36 18.47
CA PHE A 51 -33.47 0.92 18.48
C PHE A 51 -32.87 0.78 19.88
N VAL A 52 -31.85 -0.07 20.02
CA VAL A 52 -30.96 -0.04 21.18
C VAL A 52 -30.25 1.32 21.21
N LYS A 53 -30.64 2.18 22.14
CA LYS A 53 -29.93 3.43 22.43
C LYS A 53 -28.58 3.11 23.08
N VAL A 54 -27.52 3.08 22.29
CA VAL A 54 -26.14 3.11 22.80
C VAL A 54 -25.91 4.52 23.38
N GLY A 55 -25.60 4.60 24.68
CA GLY A 55 -25.35 5.86 25.36
C GLY A 55 -24.06 6.53 24.85
N PRO A 56 -23.89 7.85 25.02
CA PRO A 56 -22.74 8.61 24.51
C PRO A 56 -21.38 8.24 25.14
N ASN A 57 -21.32 7.23 26.01
CA ASN A 57 -20.12 6.86 26.78
C ASN A 57 -19.54 5.46 26.46
N ASP A 58 -20.09 4.73 25.49
CA ASP A 58 -19.58 3.38 25.14
C ASP A 58 -18.54 3.38 24.00
N VAL A 59 -18.16 4.55 23.48
CA VAL A 59 -16.96 4.66 22.65
C VAL A 59 -15.76 4.66 23.57
N LYS A 60 -15.25 3.47 23.89
CA LYS A 60 -13.94 3.32 24.53
C LYS A 60 -12.95 4.20 23.75
N PRO A 61 -12.29 5.19 24.39
CA PRO A 61 -11.34 6.03 23.67
C PRO A 61 -10.30 5.10 23.05
N PRO A 62 -9.88 5.35 21.79
CA PRO A 62 -8.87 4.52 21.15
C PRO A 62 -7.66 4.46 22.11
N PRO A 63 -7.00 3.29 22.24
CA PRO A 63 -5.81 3.18 23.07
C PRO A 63 -4.87 4.30 22.64
N LYS A 64 -4.55 5.19 23.59
CA LYS A 64 -3.77 6.39 23.29
C LYS A 64 -2.33 5.97 23.04
N VAL A 65 -2.06 5.50 21.82
CA VAL A 65 -0.74 4.97 21.50
C VAL A 65 0.23 6.14 21.47
N THR A 66 1.10 6.20 22.48
CA THR A 66 1.91 7.41 22.78
C THR A 66 2.88 7.79 21.66
N PHE A 67 3.13 6.90 20.70
CA PHE A 67 3.94 7.19 19.52
C PHE A 67 3.26 8.20 18.59
N HIS A 68 1.93 8.25 18.55
CA HIS A 68 1.18 9.02 17.56
C HIS A 68 1.44 10.52 17.72
N ASP A 69 1.27 11.06 18.92
CA ASP A 69 1.52 12.47 19.22
C ASP A 69 2.99 12.86 18.98
N LYS A 70 3.92 11.98 19.37
CA LYS A 70 5.35 12.21 19.18
C LYS A 70 5.75 12.19 17.71
N PHE A 71 5.13 11.33 16.90
CA PHE A 71 5.36 11.26 15.45
C PHE A 71 4.68 12.41 14.73
N ALA A 72 3.49 12.84 15.14
CA ALA A 72 2.84 14.05 14.66
C ALA A 72 3.73 15.28 14.82
N GLY A 73 4.38 15.44 15.99
CA GLY A 73 5.35 16.52 16.20
C GLY A 73 6.60 16.43 15.31
N ILE A 74 6.97 15.23 14.83
CA ILE A 74 8.07 15.09 13.84
C ILE A 74 7.56 15.46 12.45
N LEU A 75 6.44 14.90 12.02
CA LEU A 75 5.91 15.12 10.68
C LEU A 75 5.57 16.60 10.45
N SER A 76 4.89 17.24 11.40
CA SER A 76 4.55 18.66 11.30
C SER A 76 5.76 19.62 11.32
N GLU A 77 6.87 19.24 11.97
CA GLU A 77 8.08 20.08 12.03
C GLU A 77 8.96 19.94 10.78
N PHE A 78 9.01 18.75 10.17
CA PHE A 78 10.00 18.41 9.14
C PHE A 78 9.43 18.06 7.78
N VAL A 79 8.10 17.98 7.63
CA VAL A 79 7.43 17.68 6.36
C VAL A 79 6.58 18.88 5.95
N ASP A 80 6.84 19.42 4.75
CA ASP A 80 6.10 20.57 4.24
C ASP A 80 4.74 20.17 3.64
N ASP A 81 3.99 21.16 3.16
CA ASP A 81 2.67 21.00 2.55
C ASP A 81 2.68 20.21 1.23
N LYS A 82 3.86 20.10 0.59
CA LYS A 82 4.10 19.32 -0.62
C LYS A 82 4.58 17.90 -0.32
N GLY A 83 4.78 17.55 0.96
CA GLY A 83 5.29 16.25 1.39
C GLY A 83 6.80 16.08 1.19
N MET A 84 7.55 17.18 1.07
CA MET A 84 9.01 17.20 1.05
C MET A 84 9.55 17.23 2.48
N VAL A 85 10.73 16.64 2.70
CA VAL A 85 11.28 16.46 4.04
C VAL A 85 12.58 17.27 4.22
N ASP A 86 12.68 18.03 5.30
CA ASP A 86 13.92 18.69 5.73
C ASP A 86 14.82 17.67 6.45
N TYR A 87 15.52 16.86 5.66
CA TYR A 87 16.39 15.80 6.18
C TYR A 87 17.58 16.33 6.97
N ARG A 88 18.09 17.51 6.63
CA ARG A 88 19.20 18.16 7.35
C ARG A 88 18.81 18.44 8.80
N ARG A 89 17.65 19.04 9.04
CA ARG A 89 17.15 19.30 10.41
C ARG A 89 16.61 18.03 11.06
N LEU A 90 15.91 17.15 10.33
CA LEU A 90 15.38 15.90 10.88
C LEU A 90 16.50 14.98 11.40
N LYS A 91 17.66 14.94 10.73
CA LYS A 91 18.83 14.17 11.18
C LYS A 91 19.29 14.55 12.58
N LEU A 92 19.17 15.83 12.97
CA LEU A 92 19.50 16.29 14.32
C LEU A 92 18.56 15.67 15.38
N LYS A 93 17.39 15.18 14.96
CA LYS A 93 16.42 14.48 15.81
C LYS A 93 16.48 12.95 15.67
N ARG A 94 17.54 12.37 15.06
CA ARG A 94 17.68 10.91 14.85
C ARG A 94 17.40 10.07 16.10
N GLY A 95 17.86 10.54 17.27
CA GLY A 95 17.65 9.83 18.54
C GLY A 95 16.17 9.78 18.95
N LYS A 96 15.38 10.81 18.62
CA LYS A 96 13.92 10.84 18.85
C LYS A 96 13.24 9.79 17.99
N LEU A 97 13.56 9.73 16.69
CA LEU A 97 12.98 8.75 15.76
C LEU A 97 13.37 7.31 16.14
N LYS A 98 14.63 7.07 16.50
CA LYS A 98 15.11 5.76 16.98
C LYS A 98 14.35 5.30 18.23
N ARG A 99 14.09 6.20 19.19
CA ARG A 99 13.31 5.88 20.39
C ARG A 99 11.87 5.51 20.05
N LEU A 100 11.22 6.24 19.14
CA LEU A 100 9.86 5.93 18.69
C LEU A 100 9.77 4.55 18.03
N LEU A 101 10.71 4.21 17.14
CA LEU A 101 10.76 2.86 16.57
C LEU A 101 10.93 1.79 17.66
N GLY A 102 11.66 2.09 18.73
CA GLY A 102 11.78 1.21 19.90
C GLY A 102 10.48 1.01 20.68
N GLU A 103 9.51 1.94 20.58
CA GLU A 103 8.16 1.76 21.15
C GLU A 103 7.38 0.68 20.39
N PHE A 104 7.57 0.55 19.07
CA PHE A 104 6.94 -0.51 18.27
C PHE A 104 7.48 -1.90 18.58
N THR A 105 8.77 -2.00 18.91
CA THR A 105 9.37 -3.27 19.34
C THR A 105 8.73 -3.78 20.63
N LYS A 106 8.45 -2.86 21.56
CA LYS A 106 7.91 -3.15 22.90
C LYS A 106 6.38 -3.24 22.96
N LEU A 107 5.69 -3.03 21.85
CA LEU A 107 4.23 -3.10 21.80
C LEU A 107 3.76 -4.51 22.18
N ASP A 108 2.84 -4.60 23.14
CA ASP A 108 2.26 -5.88 23.55
C ASP A 108 1.41 -6.45 22.40
N ARG A 109 1.67 -7.71 22.02
CA ARG A 109 0.93 -8.39 20.96
C ARG A 109 -0.55 -8.58 21.29
N LYS A 110 -0.92 -8.79 22.56
CA LYS A 110 -2.31 -8.85 23.00
C LYS A 110 -3.00 -7.51 22.82
N GLU A 111 -2.31 -6.41 23.13
CA GLU A 111 -2.81 -5.06 22.87
C GLU A 111 -3.06 -4.87 21.37
N TYR A 112 -2.06 -5.12 20.52
CA TYR A 112 -2.19 -5.04 19.07
C TYR A 112 -3.34 -5.91 18.53
N ASN A 113 -3.48 -7.14 19.04
CA ASN A 113 -4.54 -8.05 18.60
C ASN A 113 -5.95 -7.51 18.89
N SER A 114 -6.10 -6.75 19.98
CA SER A 114 -7.37 -6.11 20.37
C SER A 114 -7.77 -4.91 19.50
N TRP A 115 -6.85 -4.38 18.69
CA TRP A 115 -7.11 -3.21 17.85
C TRP A 115 -8.07 -3.50 16.71
N SER A 116 -8.78 -2.44 16.30
CA SER A 116 -9.60 -2.43 15.08
C SER A 116 -8.74 -2.72 13.83
N LYS A 117 -9.39 -3.06 12.72
CA LYS A 117 -8.69 -3.24 11.44
C LYS A 117 -8.02 -1.95 11.00
N GLU A 118 -8.71 -0.83 11.20
CA GLU A 118 -8.28 0.52 10.85
C GLU A 118 -7.02 0.92 11.65
N ASP A 119 -7.02 0.69 12.97
CA ASP A 119 -5.87 0.96 13.81
C ASP A 119 -4.65 0.11 13.40
N LYS A 120 -4.87 -1.15 13.04
CA LYS A 120 -3.81 -2.03 12.52
C LYS A 120 -3.22 -1.49 11.21
N ILE A 121 -4.06 -1.10 10.25
CA ILE A 121 -3.59 -0.53 8.97
C ILE A 121 -2.83 0.78 9.22
N ALA A 122 -3.39 1.69 10.04
CA ALA A 122 -2.75 2.95 10.40
C ALA A 122 -1.38 2.73 11.06
N PHE A 123 -1.30 1.79 12.00
CA PHE A 123 -0.05 1.40 12.65
C PHE A 123 1.02 0.97 11.65
N TRP A 124 0.70 0.05 10.72
CA TRP A 124 1.69 -0.46 9.77
C TRP A 124 2.16 0.59 8.77
N ILE A 125 1.27 1.50 8.33
CA ILE A 125 1.65 2.64 7.49
C ILE A 125 2.63 3.55 8.26
N ASN A 126 2.30 3.91 9.49
CA ASN A 126 3.16 4.76 10.31
C ASN A 126 4.52 4.09 10.59
N ALA A 127 4.52 2.79 10.89
CA ALA A 127 5.74 2.03 11.15
C ALA A 127 6.64 1.96 9.91
N TYR A 128 6.06 1.74 8.73
CA TYR A 128 6.77 1.79 7.45
C TYR A 128 7.39 3.17 7.23
N ASN A 129 6.57 4.23 7.31
CA ASN A 129 7.00 5.60 7.00
C ASN A 129 8.08 6.07 7.97
N MET A 130 7.92 5.78 9.26
CA MET A 130 8.91 6.09 10.30
C MET A 130 10.21 5.34 10.07
N ARG A 131 10.15 4.06 9.68
CA ARG A 131 11.34 3.26 9.36
C ARG A 131 12.04 3.80 8.13
N MET A 132 11.31 4.18 7.08
CA MET A 132 11.91 4.77 5.89
C MET A 132 12.63 6.09 6.20
N LEU A 133 11.98 7.00 6.95
CA LEU A 133 12.62 8.23 7.44
C LEU A 133 13.91 7.94 8.21
N HIS A 134 13.89 6.93 9.10
CA HIS A 134 15.06 6.52 9.88
C HIS A 134 16.20 6.02 9.00
N ILE A 135 15.91 5.19 7.99
CA ILE A 135 16.91 4.72 7.02
C ILE A 135 17.55 5.92 6.32
N ILE A 136 16.76 6.89 5.86
CA ILE A 136 17.31 8.06 5.16
C ILE A 136 18.20 8.88 6.09
N ILE A 137 17.76 9.26 7.29
CA ILE A 137 18.54 10.15 8.16
C ILE A 137 19.81 9.53 8.75
N ASP A 138 19.83 8.20 8.95
CA ASP A 138 21.05 7.46 9.30
C ASP A 138 22.09 7.55 8.18
N ASN A 139 21.62 7.86 6.98
CA ASN A 139 22.38 7.83 5.76
C ASN A 139 22.51 9.19 5.08
N TYR A 140 22.05 10.28 5.71
CA TYR A 140 22.03 11.62 5.15
C TYR A 140 23.30 12.42 5.54
N PRO A 141 23.90 13.24 4.65
CA PRO A 141 23.59 13.37 3.23
C PRO A 141 23.89 12.07 2.47
N ILE A 142 23.11 11.79 1.41
CA ILE A 142 23.31 10.61 0.59
C ILE A 142 24.59 10.81 -0.24
N GLU A 143 25.62 10.05 0.10
CA GLU A 143 26.87 10.04 -0.66
C GLU A 143 26.68 9.27 -1.97
N SER A 144 26.98 9.93 -3.07
CA SER A 144 26.79 9.38 -4.41
C SER A 144 28.06 8.74 -4.95
N TYR A 145 27.93 7.61 -5.63
CA TYR A 145 29.02 7.01 -6.38
C TYR A 145 29.07 7.65 -7.77
N ARG A 146 30.03 8.56 -8.01
CA ARG A 146 30.17 9.33 -9.27
C ARG A 146 30.15 8.47 -10.53
N ILE A 147 30.71 7.26 -10.46
CA ILE A 147 30.74 6.30 -11.57
C ILE A 147 29.34 5.91 -12.07
N PHE A 148 28.30 6.02 -11.23
CA PHE A 148 26.93 5.68 -11.60
C PHE A 148 26.12 6.88 -12.10
N HIS A 149 26.63 8.12 -12.06
CA HIS A 149 25.83 9.32 -12.41
C HIS A 149 25.31 9.33 -13.86
N LEU A 150 25.93 8.57 -14.76
CA LEU A 150 25.48 8.44 -16.15
C LEU A 150 24.40 7.36 -16.33
N LEU A 151 24.12 6.55 -15.31
CA LEU A 151 23.07 5.54 -15.34
C LEU A 151 21.71 6.18 -15.00
N PRO A 152 20.64 5.89 -15.76
CA PRO A 152 19.31 6.39 -15.45
C PRO A 152 18.89 6.05 -14.01
N GLY A 153 18.47 7.06 -13.24
CA GLY A 153 18.03 6.92 -11.85
C GLY A 153 19.13 6.98 -10.78
N TRP A 154 20.39 7.15 -11.18
CA TRP A 154 21.54 7.26 -10.27
C TRP A 154 22.07 8.70 -10.16
N GLU A 155 21.16 9.68 -10.24
CA GLU A 155 21.46 11.09 -9.99
C GLU A 155 22.17 11.29 -8.63
N PRO A 156 22.91 12.39 -8.41
CA PRO A 156 23.72 12.56 -7.19
C PRO A 156 22.94 12.41 -5.88
N ASP A 157 21.70 12.87 -5.81
CA ASP A 157 20.83 12.78 -4.63
C ASP A 157 19.89 11.56 -4.64
N SER A 158 20.17 10.55 -5.47
CA SER A 158 19.34 9.35 -5.60
C SER A 158 19.45 8.41 -4.40
N ILE A 159 18.31 7.93 -3.91
CA ILE A 159 18.28 6.90 -2.85
C ILE A 159 18.85 5.55 -3.32
N LEU A 160 19.06 5.35 -4.62
CA LEU A 160 19.68 4.12 -5.16
C LEU A 160 21.12 3.94 -4.69
N HIS A 161 21.84 5.03 -4.39
CA HIS A 161 23.20 4.96 -3.84
C HIS A 161 23.23 4.21 -2.50
N LEU A 162 22.14 4.29 -1.71
CA LEU A 162 22.01 3.54 -0.47
C LEU A 162 21.99 2.03 -0.70
N ASN A 163 21.48 1.55 -1.84
CA ASN A 163 21.45 0.12 -2.11
C ASN A 163 22.85 -0.50 -2.18
N LYS A 164 23.84 0.27 -2.60
CA LYS A 164 25.25 -0.14 -2.56
C LYS A 164 25.84 -0.01 -1.17
N ARG A 165 25.58 1.10 -0.48
CA ARG A 165 26.22 1.40 0.81
C ARG A 165 25.74 0.51 1.96
N ILE A 166 24.44 0.30 2.06
CA ILE A 166 23.83 -0.45 3.18
C ILE A 166 23.33 -1.84 2.78
N GLY A 167 23.66 -2.31 1.57
CA GLY A 167 23.25 -3.62 1.06
C GLY A 167 21.80 -3.69 0.58
N GLY A 168 21.12 -2.54 0.44
CA GLY A 168 19.74 -2.46 -0.05
C GLY A 168 18.78 -1.91 1.00
N ILE A 169 18.02 -0.87 0.67
CA ILE A 169 16.95 -0.34 1.54
C ILE A 169 15.94 -1.46 1.88
N LYS A 170 15.58 -2.28 0.88
CA LYS A 170 14.66 -3.41 1.02
C LYS A 170 15.15 -4.51 1.98
N LYS A 171 16.45 -4.59 2.25
CA LYS A 171 17.04 -5.59 3.16
C LYS A 171 17.19 -5.09 4.60
N GLN A 172 16.90 -3.81 4.85
CA GLN A 172 17.03 -3.23 6.18
C GLN A 172 15.97 -3.80 7.11
N LYS A 173 16.44 -4.49 8.16
CA LYS A 173 15.60 -5.13 9.18
C LYS A 173 15.21 -4.15 10.28
N PHE A 174 14.04 -4.34 10.88
CA PHE A 174 13.58 -3.61 12.06
C PHE A 174 12.61 -4.47 12.87
N TYR A 175 12.46 -4.14 14.15
CA TYR A 175 11.70 -4.95 15.10
C TYR A 175 10.35 -4.32 15.41
N ILE A 176 9.30 -5.13 15.31
CA ILE A 176 7.93 -4.78 15.71
C ILE A 176 7.36 -5.95 16.51
N MET A 177 6.88 -5.71 17.72
CA MET A 177 6.34 -6.76 18.62
C MET A 177 7.27 -7.99 18.72
N ASP A 178 8.56 -7.73 18.98
CA ASP A 178 9.67 -8.70 19.02
C ASP A 178 9.91 -9.53 17.75
N GLU A 179 9.24 -9.23 16.64
CA GLU A 179 9.44 -9.88 15.34
C GLU A 179 10.24 -9.00 14.38
N VAL A 180 10.99 -9.65 13.48
CA VAL A 180 11.83 -8.97 12.49
C VAL A 180 11.07 -8.78 11.19
N PHE A 181 10.99 -7.53 10.74
CA PHE A 181 10.38 -7.14 9.47
C PHE A 181 11.37 -6.40 8.57
N THR A 182 11.02 -6.35 7.29
CA THR A 182 11.61 -5.49 6.26
C THR A 182 10.49 -4.68 5.62
N LEU A 183 10.81 -3.55 4.98
CA LEU A 183 9.80 -2.72 4.30
C LEU A 183 8.95 -3.52 3.30
N PRO A 184 9.52 -4.42 2.45
CA PRO A 184 8.70 -5.27 1.58
C PRO A 184 7.75 -6.22 2.32
N GLN A 185 8.18 -6.79 3.46
CA GLN A 185 7.29 -7.66 4.25
C GLN A 185 6.10 -6.88 4.83
N VAL A 186 6.28 -5.58 5.12
CA VAL A 186 5.16 -4.70 5.51
C VAL A 186 4.28 -4.36 4.31
N GLU A 187 4.85 -4.09 3.13
CA GLU A 187 4.09 -3.87 1.89
C GLU A 187 3.16 -5.06 1.58
N GLU A 188 3.65 -6.29 1.75
CA GLU A 188 2.88 -7.51 1.56
C GLU A 188 1.67 -7.63 2.49
N LEU A 189 1.67 -7.00 3.67
CA LEU A 189 0.53 -7.04 4.58
C LEU A 189 -0.73 -6.45 3.95
N PHE A 190 -0.58 -5.39 3.15
CA PHE A 190 -1.70 -4.71 2.50
C PHE A 190 -2.32 -5.53 1.36
N LEU A 191 -1.61 -6.54 0.86
CA LEU A 191 -2.10 -7.50 -0.13
C LEU A 191 -2.87 -8.67 0.50
N ARG A 192 -2.76 -8.87 1.81
CA ARG A 192 -3.43 -9.98 2.50
C ARG A 192 -4.91 -9.67 2.68
N LYS A 193 -5.76 -10.70 2.63
CA LYS A 193 -7.21 -10.60 2.85
C LYS A 193 -7.59 -9.86 4.14
N GLY A 194 -6.74 -9.92 5.17
CA GLY A 194 -6.97 -9.22 6.44
C GLY A 194 -6.99 -7.69 6.31
N PHE A 195 -6.22 -7.11 5.39
CA PHE A 195 -6.22 -5.67 5.13
C PHE A 195 -7.04 -5.34 3.88
N ASP A 196 -6.69 -5.95 2.74
CA ASP A 196 -7.34 -5.70 1.44
C ASP A 196 -7.63 -4.20 1.25
N GLU A 197 -6.60 -3.36 1.34
CA GLU A 197 -6.74 -1.90 1.28
C GLU A 197 -5.67 -1.30 0.36
N PRO A 198 -5.89 -1.31 -0.97
CA PRO A 198 -4.87 -0.89 -1.93
C PRO A 198 -4.56 0.61 -1.88
N ARG A 199 -5.42 1.45 -1.28
CA ARG A 199 -5.09 2.87 -1.09
C ARG A 199 -3.90 3.06 -0.14
N ALA A 200 -3.61 2.07 0.72
CA ALA A 200 -2.44 2.11 1.59
C ALA A 200 -1.12 2.26 0.81
N PHE A 201 -1.03 1.77 -0.44
CA PHE A 201 0.17 1.94 -1.27
C PHE A 201 0.49 3.41 -1.59
N PHE A 202 -0.51 4.32 -1.55
CA PHE A 202 -0.31 5.77 -1.68
C PHE A 202 0.03 6.46 -0.36
N ALA A 203 -0.08 5.73 0.75
CA ALA A 203 0.27 6.18 2.09
C ALA A 203 1.67 5.73 2.51
N LEU A 204 2.26 4.75 1.80
CA LEU A 204 3.64 4.32 2.02
C LEU A 204 4.63 5.30 1.40
N PHE A 205 5.60 5.72 2.21
CA PHE A 205 6.57 6.73 1.86
C PHE A 205 7.88 6.12 1.32
N TYR A 206 8.19 6.36 0.04
CA TYR A 206 9.39 5.82 -0.61
C TYR A 206 10.58 6.77 -0.63
N ALA A 207 10.45 7.97 -0.05
CA ALA A 207 11.49 9.00 -0.03
C ALA A 207 12.01 9.42 -1.43
N THR A 208 11.16 9.42 -2.46
CA THR A 208 11.55 9.86 -3.81
C THR A 208 10.64 10.94 -4.35
N LEU A 209 11.15 11.75 -5.30
CA LEU A 209 10.35 12.77 -5.99
C LEU A 209 9.21 12.19 -6.85
N SER A 210 9.26 10.91 -7.21
CA SER A 210 8.24 10.26 -8.05
C SER A 210 7.26 9.38 -7.28
N SER A 211 7.42 9.28 -5.96
CA SER A 211 6.49 8.56 -5.09
C SER A 211 5.36 9.46 -4.57
N PRO A 212 4.29 8.88 -4.00
CA PRO A 212 3.29 9.63 -3.26
C PRO A 212 3.93 10.53 -2.18
N PRO A 213 3.40 11.75 -1.99
CA PRO A 213 3.94 12.69 -1.00
C PRO A 213 3.75 12.13 0.42
N LEU A 214 4.72 12.41 1.30
CA LEU A 214 4.58 12.07 2.71
C LEU A 214 3.55 12.99 3.36
N ARG A 215 2.58 12.42 4.06
CA ARG A 215 1.62 13.18 4.86
C ARG A 215 2.34 13.83 6.06
N ASN A 216 2.06 15.10 6.32
CA ASN A 216 2.60 15.85 7.46
C ASN A 216 1.90 15.56 8.81
N GLU A 217 1.04 14.55 8.85
CA GLU A 217 0.43 14.00 10.06
C GLU A 217 0.39 12.47 10.00
N PRO A 218 0.41 11.78 11.14
CA PRO A 218 0.32 10.32 11.20
C PRO A 218 -1.07 9.80 10.82
N TYR A 219 -1.12 8.54 10.43
CA TYR A 219 -2.37 7.83 10.21
C TYR A 219 -2.99 7.37 11.54
N SER A 220 -4.31 7.45 11.65
CA SER A 220 -5.07 7.03 12.84
C SER A 220 -6.31 6.25 12.43
N GLY A 221 -6.77 5.28 13.24
CA GLY A 221 -7.88 4.41 12.87
C GLY A 221 -9.19 5.17 12.64
N ASP A 222 -9.48 6.18 13.47
CA ASP A 222 -10.67 7.02 13.38
C ASP A 222 -10.74 7.87 12.09
N LYS A 223 -9.57 8.17 11.49
CA LYS A 223 -9.47 9.00 10.27
C LYS A 223 -8.96 8.24 9.05
N LEU A 224 -8.62 6.96 9.21
CA LEU A 224 -7.80 6.21 8.25
C LEU A 224 -8.35 6.31 6.83
N TYR A 225 -9.61 5.95 6.61
CA TYR A 225 -10.18 5.91 5.27
C TYR A 225 -10.21 7.29 4.62
N LYS A 226 -10.48 8.35 5.38
CA LYS A 226 -10.41 9.73 4.89
C LYS A 226 -8.99 10.12 4.50
N GLN A 227 -7.99 9.74 5.31
CA GLN A 227 -6.58 10.01 5.03
C GLN A 227 -6.07 9.23 3.80
N LEU A 228 -6.50 7.98 3.64
CA LEU A 228 -6.17 7.15 2.48
C LEU A 228 -6.81 7.68 1.19
N GLU A 229 -8.07 8.11 1.27
CA GLU A 229 -8.78 8.72 0.15
C GLU A 229 -8.12 10.02 -0.31
N ASP A 230 -7.77 10.89 0.64
CA ASP A 230 -7.06 12.15 0.38
C ASP A 230 -5.69 11.89 -0.27
N GLN A 231 -4.91 10.93 0.22
CA GLN A 231 -3.62 10.58 -0.37
C GLN A 231 -3.74 10.04 -1.79
N ALA A 232 -4.66 9.09 -2.01
CA ALA A 232 -4.90 8.53 -3.33
C ALA A 232 -5.32 9.62 -4.32
N GLY A 233 -6.28 10.46 -3.92
CA GLY A 233 -6.76 11.56 -4.74
C GLY A 233 -5.67 12.55 -5.10
N LYS A 234 -4.89 13.03 -4.11
CA LYS A 234 -3.76 13.95 -4.34
C LYS A 234 -2.72 13.37 -5.30
N PHE A 235 -2.37 12.09 -5.14
CA PHE A 235 -1.36 11.49 -6.00
C PHE A 235 -1.87 11.25 -7.41
N ILE A 236 -3.05 10.62 -7.57
CA ILE A 236 -3.60 10.27 -8.88
C ILE A 236 -3.94 11.52 -9.69
N SER A 237 -4.47 12.58 -9.06
CA SER A 237 -4.75 13.85 -9.75
C SER A 237 -3.49 14.65 -10.11
N SER A 238 -2.31 14.26 -9.61
CA SER A 238 -1.04 14.92 -9.93
C SER A 238 -0.41 14.37 -11.23
N PRO A 239 0.45 15.16 -11.91
CA PRO A 239 1.23 14.68 -13.06
C PRO A 239 2.18 13.50 -12.77
N LEU A 240 2.41 13.17 -11.49
CA LEU A 240 3.21 12.03 -11.04
C LEU A 240 2.39 10.73 -10.99
N GLY A 241 1.08 10.83 -10.77
CA GLY A 241 0.16 9.70 -10.70
C GLY A 241 -0.40 9.32 -12.06
N PHE A 242 -0.96 10.30 -12.76
CA PHE A 242 -1.70 10.12 -14.01
C PHE A 242 -1.58 11.33 -14.94
N ARG A 243 -1.45 11.10 -16.25
CA ARG A 243 -1.66 12.15 -17.28
C ARG A 243 -2.04 11.54 -18.62
N ILE A 244 -2.77 12.30 -19.42
CA ILE A 244 -3.16 11.92 -20.80
C ILE A 244 -2.50 12.87 -21.80
N ASP A 245 -1.81 12.33 -22.79
CA ASP A 245 -1.45 13.04 -24.02
C ASP A 245 -2.46 12.66 -25.12
N ARG A 246 -3.52 13.48 -25.25
CA ARG A 246 -4.60 13.24 -26.22
C ARG A 246 -4.13 13.32 -27.67
N LYS A 247 -3.13 14.17 -27.96
CA LYS A 247 -2.59 14.33 -29.33
C LYS A 247 -1.87 13.05 -29.77
N LYS A 248 -1.14 12.41 -28.86
CA LYS A 248 -0.44 11.15 -29.14
C LYS A 248 -1.25 9.91 -28.80
N ARG A 249 -2.46 10.07 -28.23
CA ARG A 249 -3.30 8.98 -27.70
C ARG A 249 -2.54 8.09 -26.71
N ARG A 250 -1.90 8.71 -25.71
CA ARG A 250 -1.12 8.02 -24.69
C ARG A 250 -1.62 8.33 -23.29
N VAL A 251 -1.80 7.28 -22.50
CA VAL A 251 -2.08 7.37 -21.06
C VAL A 251 -0.81 7.03 -20.31
N TYR A 252 -0.38 7.95 -19.44
CA TYR A 252 0.80 7.75 -18.62
C TYR A 252 0.40 7.48 -17.18
N LEU A 253 0.87 6.35 -16.65
CA LEU A 253 0.64 5.92 -15.28
C LEU A 253 1.94 5.99 -14.48
N SER A 254 1.83 6.28 -13.19
CA SER A 254 2.97 6.13 -12.28
C SER A 254 3.51 4.71 -12.32
N VAL A 255 4.84 4.56 -12.24
CA VAL A 255 5.50 3.25 -12.22
C VAL A 255 5.04 2.37 -11.05
N ILE A 256 4.56 2.96 -9.94
CA ILE A 256 4.08 2.22 -8.78
C ILE A 256 2.83 1.40 -9.10
N LEU A 257 2.07 1.82 -10.12
CA LEU A 257 0.85 1.17 -10.60
C LEU A 257 1.12 0.02 -11.58
N LYS A 258 2.39 -0.31 -11.85
CA LYS A 258 2.73 -1.50 -12.65
C LYS A 258 2.21 -2.77 -11.97
N PRO A 259 1.74 -3.79 -12.72
CA PRO A 259 1.37 -5.09 -12.17
C PRO A 259 2.49 -5.76 -11.36
N THR A 260 3.75 -5.56 -11.78
CA THR A 260 4.96 -6.07 -11.11
C THR A 260 5.32 -5.31 -9.83
N TRP A 261 4.52 -4.32 -9.45
CA TRP A 261 4.65 -3.56 -8.21
C TRP A 261 3.31 -3.56 -7.48
N PHE A 262 2.59 -2.43 -7.34
CA PHE A 262 1.31 -2.40 -6.62
C PHE A 262 0.08 -2.65 -7.49
N GLY A 263 0.21 -2.63 -8.82
CA GLY A 263 -0.93 -2.77 -9.73
C GLY A 263 -1.75 -4.05 -9.49
N SER A 264 -1.09 -5.17 -9.17
CA SER A 264 -1.78 -6.43 -8.86
C SER A 264 -2.59 -6.38 -7.56
N GLY A 265 -2.24 -5.49 -6.63
CA GLY A 265 -2.97 -5.30 -5.37
C GLY A 265 -4.37 -4.70 -5.54
N PHE A 266 -4.67 -4.14 -6.71
CA PHE A 266 -5.99 -3.57 -7.00
C PHE A 266 -6.99 -4.61 -7.52
N ILE A 267 -6.52 -5.79 -7.96
CA ILE A 267 -7.36 -6.79 -8.64
C ILE A 267 -8.54 -7.24 -7.76
N SER A 268 -8.29 -7.51 -6.47
CA SER A 268 -9.30 -7.96 -5.51
C SER A 268 -10.54 -7.06 -5.49
N LYS A 269 -10.35 -5.74 -5.49
CA LYS A 269 -11.43 -4.75 -5.38
C LYS A 269 -11.93 -4.22 -6.73
N TYR A 270 -11.05 -4.07 -7.72
CA TYR A 270 -11.35 -3.34 -8.95
C TYR A 270 -11.25 -4.20 -10.22
N GLY A 271 -10.81 -5.46 -10.12
CA GLY A 271 -10.58 -6.34 -11.27
C GLY A 271 -11.85 -6.87 -11.94
N THR A 272 -13.00 -6.84 -11.26
CA THR A 272 -14.30 -7.28 -11.78
C THR A 272 -15.07 -6.19 -12.53
N ASN A 273 -14.47 -5.01 -12.71
CA ASN A 273 -15.08 -3.92 -13.45
C ASN A 273 -15.39 -4.39 -14.89
N LYS A 274 -16.64 -4.19 -15.35
CA LYS A 274 -17.05 -4.52 -16.72
C LYS A 274 -16.38 -3.60 -17.76
N LYS A 275 -15.89 -2.43 -17.32
CA LYS A 275 -15.11 -1.49 -18.14
C LYS A 275 -13.67 -1.98 -18.27
N PHE A 276 -13.00 -1.62 -19.39
CA PHE A 276 -11.63 -2.05 -19.72
C PHE A 276 -11.48 -3.58 -19.81
N LYS A 277 -12.49 -4.28 -20.33
CA LYS A 277 -12.52 -5.75 -20.43
C LYS A 277 -11.45 -6.33 -21.36
N ASP A 278 -10.91 -5.52 -22.25
CA ASP A 278 -9.88 -5.91 -23.21
C ASP A 278 -8.46 -5.76 -22.63
N GLU A 279 -8.35 -5.15 -21.44
CA GLU A 279 -7.09 -5.02 -20.69
C GLU A 279 -6.85 -6.20 -19.75
N GLU A 280 -5.56 -6.47 -19.48
CA GLU A 280 -5.11 -7.40 -18.44
C GLU A 280 -5.74 -7.09 -17.07
N PRO A 281 -6.03 -8.09 -16.20
CA PRO A 281 -6.77 -7.88 -14.96
C PRO A 281 -6.19 -6.80 -14.03
N ALA A 282 -4.86 -6.74 -13.89
CA ALA A 282 -4.19 -5.73 -13.08
C ALA A 282 -4.35 -4.32 -13.67
N ILE A 283 -4.25 -4.19 -14.99
CA ILE A 283 -4.38 -2.90 -15.69
C ILE A 283 -5.83 -2.43 -15.59
N ARG A 284 -6.79 -3.31 -15.87
CA ARG A 284 -8.23 -3.05 -15.70
C ARG A 284 -8.56 -2.56 -14.30
N ALA A 285 -8.01 -3.23 -13.27
CA ALA A 285 -8.21 -2.85 -11.88
C ALA A 285 -7.66 -1.45 -11.58
N VAL A 286 -6.44 -1.16 -12.04
CA VAL A 286 -5.81 0.17 -11.89
C VAL A 286 -6.63 1.24 -12.61
N LEU A 287 -7.07 1.01 -13.85
CA LEU A 287 -7.90 1.98 -14.58
C LEU A 287 -9.23 2.21 -13.86
N GLY A 288 -9.89 1.14 -13.40
CA GLY A 288 -11.10 1.21 -12.60
C GLY A 288 -10.91 2.04 -11.33
N PHE A 289 -9.80 1.85 -10.63
CA PHE A 289 -9.44 2.66 -9.46
C PHE A 289 -9.23 4.14 -9.81
N ILE A 290 -8.43 4.43 -10.84
CA ILE A 290 -8.10 5.79 -11.28
C ILE A 290 -9.36 6.58 -11.67
N THR A 291 -10.37 5.92 -12.25
CA THR A 291 -11.61 6.60 -12.67
C THR A 291 -12.38 7.28 -11.54
N ASN A 292 -12.08 6.96 -10.28
CA ASN A 292 -12.65 7.63 -9.11
C ASN A 292 -12.01 9.01 -8.80
N TYR A 293 -10.87 9.33 -9.41
CA TYR A 293 -10.02 10.48 -9.05
C TYR A 293 -9.74 11.44 -10.20
N ILE A 294 -10.26 11.17 -11.39
CA ILE A 294 -9.99 11.96 -12.61
C ILE A 294 -11.27 12.66 -13.10
N SER A 295 -11.11 13.63 -13.99
CA SER A 295 -12.24 14.34 -14.58
C SER A 295 -13.14 13.41 -15.40
N GLU A 296 -14.43 13.76 -15.53
CA GLU A 296 -15.34 13.03 -16.42
C GLU A 296 -14.87 13.05 -17.89
N GLN A 297 -14.13 14.09 -18.30
CA GLN A 297 -13.52 14.15 -19.63
C GLN A 297 -12.40 13.11 -19.80
N ASP A 298 -11.53 12.96 -18.80
CA ASP A 298 -10.46 11.95 -18.82
C ASP A 298 -11.03 10.54 -18.73
N LYS A 299 -12.05 10.35 -17.89
CA LYS A 299 -12.77 9.08 -17.76
C LYS A 299 -13.41 8.64 -19.07
N ARG A 300 -14.11 9.54 -19.78
CA ARG A 300 -14.66 9.26 -21.10
C ARG A 300 -13.57 8.86 -22.11
N PHE A 301 -12.43 9.54 -22.08
CA PHE A 301 -11.30 9.17 -22.93
C PHE A 301 -10.81 7.75 -22.64
N LEU A 302 -10.65 7.38 -21.35
CA LEU A 302 -10.25 6.02 -20.99
C LEU A 302 -11.29 4.96 -21.41
N GLU A 303 -12.58 5.29 -21.36
CA GLU A 303 -13.66 4.31 -21.58
C GLU A 303 -14.02 4.10 -23.06
N VAL A 304 -13.76 5.09 -23.93
CA VAL A 304 -14.29 5.12 -25.31
C VAL A 304 -13.19 5.21 -26.36
N ASP A 305 -12.10 5.92 -26.09
CA ASP A 305 -11.06 6.16 -27.09
C ASP A 305 -10.00 5.04 -27.11
N ASN A 306 -9.34 4.88 -28.26
CA ASN A 306 -8.16 4.02 -28.37
C ASN A 306 -6.91 4.78 -27.88
N TYR A 307 -6.13 4.16 -27.00
CA TYR A 307 -4.87 4.69 -26.50
C TYR A 307 -3.88 3.57 -26.17
N SER A 308 -2.61 3.93 -26.02
CA SER A 308 -1.61 3.06 -25.42
C SER A 308 -1.29 3.49 -23.99
N ILE A 309 -1.04 2.53 -23.09
CA ILE A 309 -0.59 2.79 -21.73
C ILE A 309 0.94 2.77 -21.68
N GLU A 310 1.52 3.83 -21.13
CA GLU A 310 2.94 3.93 -20.83
C GLU A 310 3.15 4.20 -19.33
N TYR A 311 4.25 3.69 -18.78
CA TYR A 311 4.63 3.97 -17.40
C TYR A 311 5.70 5.05 -17.35
N MET A 312 5.48 6.03 -16.48
CA MET A 312 6.41 7.14 -16.31
C MET A 312 7.76 6.66 -15.76
N LYS A 313 8.85 7.29 -16.21
CA LYS A 313 10.19 7.03 -15.68
C LYS A 313 10.24 7.53 -14.23
N PRO A 314 10.61 6.69 -13.25
CA PRO A 314 10.77 7.13 -11.87
C PRO A 314 11.97 8.07 -11.74
N SER A 315 11.81 9.10 -10.91
CA SER A 315 12.93 9.85 -10.35
C SER A 315 13.21 9.29 -8.95
N TRP A 316 14.39 8.68 -8.80
CA TRP A 316 14.85 8.13 -7.52
C TRP A 316 15.55 9.15 -6.63
N ARG A 317 15.58 10.41 -7.09
CA ARG A 317 16.08 11.55 -6.32
C ARG A 317 15.30 11.69 -5.03
N LEU A 318 16.02 11.93 -3.94
CA LEU A 318 15.45 12.14 -2.62
C LEU A 318 14.47 13.34 -2.64
N ASN A 319 13.33 13.20 -1.97
CA ASN A 319 12.37 14.30 -1.78
C ASN A 319 12.81 15.27 -0.67
N ASP A 320 13.99 15.87 -0.84
CA ASP A 320 14.62 16.76 0.14
C ASP A 320 14.19 18.22 -0.06
N SER A 321 13.77 18.88 1.01
CA SER A 321 13.51 20.34 1.06
C SER A 321 14.57 21.12 1.85
N SER A 322 15.62 20.45 2.34
CA SER A 322 16.71 21.10 3.06
C SER A 322 17.36 22.18 2.19
N GLU A 323 17.48 23.41 2.70
CA GLU A 323 18.29 24.44 2.05
C GLU A 323 19.75 23.95 1.95
N LYS A 324 20.37 24.14 0.77
CA LYS A 324 21.73 23.67 0.49
C LYS A 324 22.79 24.54 1.14
#